data_AF-A0A2T0Q998-F1
#
_entry.id   AF-A0A2T0Q998-F1
#
_cell.length_a   1.000
_cell.length_b   1.000
_cell.length_c   1.000
_cell.angle_alpha   90.00
_cell.angle_beta   90.00
_cell.angle_gamma   90.00
#
_symmetry.space_group_name_H-M   'P 1'
#
loop_
_entity.id
_entity.type
_entity.pdbx_description
1 polymer ?
#
loop_
_entity_poly.entity_id
_entity_poly.type
_entity_poly.pdbx_seq_one_letter_code
_entity_poly.pdbx_strand_id
1 'polypeptide(L)'
;MTTKFPTNARASARTRALVRGAGWTTAAHWMVYTLEKLYLASTGTLGMVGSSVAPSAYEQVPDPGAAQLGNAAMGLLAVLVALAAITPRARAVPRPALLCAVAVLTLSTAALTLLVATQAIWLHVAISTIGLAAAVTLTTASVRRLPGTTHGPPI
;
A
#
# COMPACT_ATOMS: atom_id res chain seq x y z
N MET A 1 -27.39 -27.32 -30.56
CA MET A 1 -27.41 -25.94 -30.05
C MET A 1 -26.53 -25.88 -28.80
N THR A 2 -25.22 -25.70 -28.96
CA THR A 2 -24.24 -25.63 -27.86
C THR A 2 -24.20 -24.21 -27.32
N THR A 3 -24.74 -24.02 -26.13
CA THR A 3 -24.63 -22.78 -25.35
C THR A 3 -23.16 -22.55 -24.99
N LYS A 4 -22.46 -21.71 -25.78
CA LYS A 4 -21.13 -21.20 -25.43
C LYS A 4 -21.26 -20.37 -24.15
N PHE A 5 -20.78 -20.90 -23.03
CA PHE A 5 -20.79 -20.23 -21.74
C PHE A 5 -20.06 -18.87 -21.78
N PRO A 6 -20.74 -17.73 -21.53
CA PRO A 6 -20.12 -16.42 -21.36
C PRO A 6 -19.50 -16.22 -19.95
N THR A 7 -19.41 -17.29 -19.16
CA THR A 7 -19.02 -17.25 -17.74
C THR A 7 -17.56 -16.84 -17.53
N ASN A 8 -16.66 -17.21 -18.44
CA ASN A 8 -15.22 -16.94 -18.29
C ASN A 8 -14.86 -15.45 -18.46
N ALA A 9 -15.54 -14.73 -19.36
CA ALA A 9 -15.28 -13.31 -19.58
C ALA A 9 -15.74 -12.44 -18.40
N ARG A 10 -16.95 -12.73 -17.88
CA ARG A 10 -17.49 -12.01 -16.71
C ARG A 10 -16.68 -12.29 -15.45
N ALA A 11 -16.26 -13.55 -15.23
CA ALA A 11 -15.39 -13.91 -14.11
C ALA A 11 -14.04 -13.16 -14.18
N SER A 12 -13.40 -13.14 -15.36
CA SER A 12 -12.15 -12.41 -15.58
C SER A 12 -12.28 -10.90 -15.35
N ALA A 13 -13.37 -10.29 -15.82
CA ALA A 13 -13.67 -8.87 -15.57
C ALA A 13 -13.87 -8.57 -14.07
N ARG A 14 -14.58 -9.44 -13.34
CA ARG A 14 -14.76 -9.30 -11.89
C ARG A 14 -13.44 -9.43 -11.14
N THR A 15 -12.62 -10.43 -11.45
CA THR A 15 -11.28 -10.58 -10.86
C THR A 15 -10.44 -9.34 -11.10
N ARG A 16 -10.45 -8.80 -12.32
CA ARG A 16 -9.74 -7.57 -12.68
C ARG A 16 -10.18 -6.37 -11.84
N ALA A 17 -11.49 -6.20 -11.67
CA ALA A 17 -12.04 -5.11 -10.86
C ALA A 17 -11.61 -5.25 -9.39
N LEU A 18 -11.67 -6.45 -8.82
CA LEU A 18 -11.26 -6.73 -7.44
C LEU A 18 -9.76 -6.48 -7.22
N VAL A 19 -8.90 -6.96 -8.13
CA VAL A 19 -7.45 -6.76 -8.05
C VAL A 19 -7.09 -5.27 -8.15
N ARG A 20 -7.73 -4.54 -9.08
CA ARG A 20 -7.54 -3.09 -9.20
C ARG A 20 -8.04 -2.35 -7.98
N GLY A 21 -9.21 -2.74 -7.45
CA GLY A 21 -9.75 -2.22 -6.20
C GLY A 21 -8.74 -2.37 -5.07
N ALA A 22 -8.18 -3.57 -4.88
CA ALA A 22 -7.13 -3.81 -3.90
C ALA A 22 -5.91 -2.89 -4.12
N GLY A 23 -5.42 -2.76 -5.35
CA GLY A 23 -4.30 -1.85 -5.65
C GLY A 23 -4.59 -0.38 -5.33
N TRP A 24 -5.78 0.12 -5.67
CA TRP A 24 -6.21 1.47 -5.32
C TRP A 24 -6.39 1.65 -3.81
N THR A 25 -6.94 0.67 -3.10
CA THR A 25 -7.08 0.70 -1.65
C THR A 25 -5.72 0.71 -0.95
N THR A 26 -4.76 -0.09 -1.40
CA THR A 26 -3.38 -0.06 -0.88
C THR A 26 -2.72 1.30 -1.15
N ALA A 27 -2.89 1.85 -2.36
CA ALA A 27 -2.38 3.18 -2.69
C ALA A 27 -3.02 4.27 -1.82
N ALA A 28 -4.33 4.23 -1.61
CA ALA A 28 -5.04 5.20 -0.77
C ALA A 28 -4.56 5.12 0.70
N HIS A 29 -4.37 3.92 1.24
CA HIS A 29 -3.82 3.72 2.59
C HIS A 29 -2.45 4.39 2.75
N TRP A 30 -1.52 4.14 1.84
CA TRP A 30 -0.19 4.74 1.90
C TRP A 30 -0.18 6.25 1.59
N MET A 31 -1.16 6.73 0.84
CA MET A 31 -1.36 8.17 0.64
C MET A 31 -1.80 8.85 1.93
N VAL A 32 -2.70 8.25 2.72
CA VAL A 32 -3.08 8.76 4.04
C VAL A 32 -1.85 8.86 4.95
N TYR A 33 -1.05 7.79 5.02
CA TYR A 33 0.23 7.81 5.75
C TYR A 33 1.16 8.93 5.26
N THR A 34 1.30 9.08 3.94
CA THR A 34 2.17 10.13 3.34
C THR A 34 1.72 11.52 3.76
N LEU A 35 0.44 11.83 3.64
CA LEU A 35 -0.12 13.14 4.00
C LEU A 35 0.01 13.43 5.49
N GLU A 36 -0.20 12.42 6.33
CA GLU A 36 0.03 12.52 7.76
C GLU A 36 1.48 12.91 8.08
N LYS A 37 2.45 12.27 7.42
CA LYS A 37 3.88 12.57 7.62
C LYS A 37 4.27 13.95 7.11
N LEU A 38 3.71 14.39 5.98
CA LEU A 38 3.90 15.77 5.50
C LEU A 38 3.34 16.80 6.48
N TYR A 39 2.16 16.54 7.06
CA TYR A 39 1.57 17.40 8.08
C TYR A 39 2.46 17.47 9.33
N LEU A 40 2.92 16.33 9.84
CA LEU A 40 3.82 16.29 11.01
C LEU A 40 5.17 16.97 10.72
N ALA A 41 5.71 16.81 9.50
CA ALA A 41 6.91 17.53 9.08
C ALA A 41 6.71 19.05 9.12
N SER A 42 5.56 19.53 8.61
CA SER A 42 5.24 20.97 8.59
C SER A 42 5.09 21.59 9.99
N THR A 43 4.83 20.77 11.01
CA THR A 43 4.70 21.20 12.41
C THR A 43 5.90 20.84 13.27
N GLY A 44 6.95 20.23 12.70
CA GLY A 44 8.15 19.81 13.42
C GLY A 44 7.90 18.71 14.46
N THR A 45 6.86 17.89 14.28
CA THR A 45 6.42 16.89 15.26
C THR A 45 6.78 15.47 14.84
N LEU A 46 7.13 14.63 15.82
CA LEU A 46 7.38 13.20 15.62
C LEU A 46 6.12 12.35 15.80
N GLY A 47 6.15 11.13 15.29
CA GLY A 47 5.13 10.11 15.57
C GLY A 47 3.97 10.11 14.59
N MET A 48 2.75 10.00 15.13
CA MET A 48 1.48 9.93 14.40
C MET A 48 0.46 10.88 15.02
N VAL A 49 -0.49 11.34 14.22
CA VAL A 49 -1.58 12.19 14.69
C VAL A 49 -2.42 11.41 15.71
N GLY A 50 -2.62 12.01 16.88
CA GLY A 50 -3.36 11.39 18.00
C GLY A 50 -2.53 10.50 18.92
N SER A 51 -1.21 10.39 18.70
CA SER A 51 -0.28 9.72 19.63
C SER A 51 0.72 10.72 20.21
N SER A 52 0.97 10.63 21.51
CA SER A 52 2.04 11.39 22.16
C SER A 52 3.36 10.64 22.02
N VAL A 53 4.36 11.33 21.46
CA VAL A 53 5.74 10.82 21.42
C VAL A 53 6.44 11.22 22.72
N ALA A 54 7.16 10.27 23.32
CA ALA A 54 7.95 10.52 24.52
C ALA A 54 9.01 11.62 24.26
N PRO A 55 9.24 12.56 25.19
CA PRO A 55 10.24 13.62 25.01
C PRO A 55 11.64 13.10 24.66
N SER A 56 12.03 11.95 25.23
CA SER A 56 13.32 11.30 24.96
C SER A 56 13.52 10.84 23.51
N ALA A 57 12.46 10.74 22.71
CA ALA A 57 12.57 10.43 21.29
C ALA A 57 12.99 11.67 20.47
N TYR A 58 12.64 12.87 20.91
CA TYR A 58 13.08 14.11 20.26
C TYR A 58 14.57 14.35 20.48
N GLU A 59 15.12 13.90 21.61
CA GLU A 59 16.57 13.98 21.89
C GLU A 59 17.39 13.12 20.91
N GLN A 60 16.79 12.07 20.34
CA GLN A 60 17.45 11.15 19.40
C GLN A 60 17.28 11.56 17.93
N VAL A 61 16.41 12.53 17.63
CA VAL A 61 16.12 12.97 16.27
C VAL A 61 16.44 14.46 16.14
N PRO A 62 17.62 14.82 15.61
CA PRO A 62 18.07 16.21 15.52
C PRO A 62 17.14 17.11 14.69
N ASP A 63 16.51 16.54 13.66
CA ASP A 63 15.55 17.23 12.80
C ASP A 63 14.29 16.37 12.60
N PRO A 64 13.25 16.57 13.43
CA PRO A 64 11.96 15.91 13.28
C PRO A 64 11.30 16.13 11.92
N GLY A 65 11.46 17.32 11.35
CA GLY A 65 10.88 17.68 10.06
C GLY A 65 11.47 16.83 8.94
N ALA A 66 12.80 16.78 8.86
CA ALA A 66 13.50 15.95 7.88
C ALA A 66 13.19 14.45 8.06
N ALA A 67 13.13 13.96 9.30
CA ALA A 67 12.77 12.56 9.57
C ALA A 67 11.36 12.22 9.05
N GLN A 68 10.39 13.11 9.24
CA GLN A 68 9.03 12.92 8.75
C GLN A 68 8.92 13.07 7.23
N LEU A 69 9.70 13.94 6.60
CA LEU A 69 9.80 14.00 5.15
C LEU A 69 10.36 12.70 4.56
N GLY A 70 11.35 12.08 5.22
CA GLY A 70 11.85 10.75 4.86
C GLY A 70 10.74 9.69 4.90
N ASN A 71 9.93 9.68 5.97
CA ASN A 71 8.77 8.80 6.07
C ASN A 71 7.73 9.09 4.97
N ALA A 72 7.45 10.36 4.68
CA ALA A 72 6.53 10.75 3.60
C ALA A 72 7.02 10.25 2.24
N ALA A 73 8.33 10.36 1.95
CA ALA A 73 8.91 9.85 0.72
C ALA A 73 8.76 8.32 0.60
N MET A 74 8.95 7.59 1.69
CA MET A 74 8.71 6.14 1.73
C MET A 74 7.24 5.80 1.48
N GLY A 75 6.31 6.56 2.08
CA GLY A 75 4.87 6.43 1.82
C GLY A 75 4.52 6.68 0.35
N LEU A 76 5.07 7.73 -0.24
CA LEU A 76 4.85 8.03 -1.66
C LEU A 76 5.41 6.93 -2.56
N LEU A 77 6.59 6.38 -2.25
CA LEU A 77 7.15 5.24 -2.98
C LEU A 77 6.22 4.01 -2.89
N ALA A 78 5.67 3.73 -1.71
CA ALA A 78 4.70 2.65 -1.51
C ALA A 78 3.43 2.84 -2.36
N VAL A 79 2.92 4.08 -2.48
CA VAL A 79 1.83 4.43 -3.39
C VAL A 79 2.22 4.08 -4.83
N LEU A 80 3.38 4.54 -5.30
CA LEU A 80 3.84 4.29 -6.66
C LEU A 80 3.99 2.80 -6.96
N VAL A 81 4.48 2.00 -6.01
CA VAL A 81 4.58 0.54 -6.15
C VAL A 81 3.19 -0.10 -6.28
N ALA A 82 2.23 0.29 -5.44
CA ALA A 82 0.86 -0.23 -5.51
C ALA A 82 0.22 0.08 -6.87
N LEU A 83 0.39 1.30 -7.37
CA LEU A 83 -0.10 1.71 -8.69
C LEU A 83 0.63 0.99 -9.83
N ALA A 84 1.94 0.85 -9.73
CA ALA A 84 2.76 0.12 -10.70
C ALA A 84 2.38 -1.36 -10.77
N ALA A 85 1.84 -1.96 -9.71
CA ALA A 85 1.38 -3.35 -9.69
C ALA A 85 0.05 -3.58 -10.45
N ILE A 86 -0.73 -2.53 -10.73
CA ILE A 86 -2.03 -2.60 -11.43
C ILE A 86 -2.07 -1.83 -12.76
N THR A 87 -1.00 -1.13 -13.11
CA THR A 87 -0.92 -0.26 -14.29
C THR A 87 -0.22 -0.96 -15.45
N PRO A 88 -0.88 -1.16 -16.62
CA PRO A 88 -0.27 -1.85 -17.76
C PRO A 88 1.03 -1.22 -18.27
N ARG A 89 1.17 0.11 -18.17
CA ARG A 89 2.39 0.83 -18.61
C ARG A 89 3.64 0.45 -17.79
N ALA A 90 3.47 -0.07 -16.57
CA ALA A 90 4.57 -0.52 -15.73
C ALA A 90 5.13 -1.91 -16.13
N ARG A 91 4.67 -2.50 -17.25
CA ARG A 91 5.19 -3.78 -17.78
C ARG A 91 6.68 -3.76 -18.09
N ALA A 92 7.25 -2.57 -18.35
CA ALA A 92 8.69 -2.38 -18.53
C ALA A 92 9.49 -2.71 -17.26
N VAL A 93 8.87 -2.66 -16.07
CA VAL A 93 9.53 -3.07 -14.83
C VAL A 93 9.66 -4.60 -14.81
N PRO A 94 10.87 -5.15 -14.58
CA PRO A 94 11.06 -6.58 -14.46
C PRO A 94 10.15 -7.17 -13.38
N ARG A 95 9.41 -8.23 -13.72
CA ARG A 95 8.50 -8.90 -12.79
C ARG A 95 9.15 -9.26 -11.44
N PRO A 96 10.36 -9.85 -11.36
CA PRO A 96 10.95 -10.17 -10.05
C PRO A 96 11.19 -8.92 -9.19
N ALA A 97 11.60 -7.80 -9.81
CA ALA A 97 11.78 -6.53 -9.10
C ALA A 97 10.44 -5.99 -8.58
N LEU A 98 9.39 -5.98 -9.42
CA LEU A 98 8.06 -5.52 -9.01
C LEU A 98 7.45 -6.42 -7.91
N LEU A 99 7.63 -7.74 -8.00
CA LEU A 99 7.19 -8.66 -6.95
C LEU A 99 7.93 -8.44 -5.63
N CYS A 100 9.24 -8.21 -5.68
CA CYS A 100 10.02 -7.87 -4.50
C CYS A 100 9.49 -6.58 -3.87
N ALA A 101 9.27 -5.53 -4.66
CA ALA A 101 8.73 -4.26 -4.18
C ALA A 101 7.33 -4.41 -3.55
N VAL A 102 6.44 -5.20 -4.16
CA VAL A 102 5.10 -5.47 -3.65
C VAL A 102 5.12 -6.35 -2.38
N ALA A 103 6.09 -7.26 -2.26
CA ALA A 103 6.31 -8.02 -1.04
C ALA A 103 6.79 -7.12 0.10
N VAL A 104 7.79 -6.26 -0.15
CA VAL A 104 8.28 -5.26 0.81
C VAL A 104 7.14 -4.34 1.25
N LEU A 105 6.36 -3.82 0.30
CA LEU A 105 5.15 -3.02 0.57
C LEU A 105 4.19 -3.73 1.55
N THR A 106 3.93 -5.02 1.33
CA THR A 106 3.03 -5.80 2.20
C THR A 106 3.60 -5.98 3.59
N LEU A 107 4.89 -6.29 3.71
CA LEU A 107 5.58 -6.45 4.99
C LEU A 107 5.62 -5.11 5.75
N SER A 108 5.91 -4.00 5.08
CA SER A 108 5.87 -2.67 5.66
C SER A 108 4.46 -2.31 6.14
N THR A 109 3.43 -2.68 5.37
CA THR A 109 2.03 -2.45 5.78
C THR A 109 1.69 -3.28 7.02
N ALA A 110 2.15 -4.54 7.09
CA ALA A 110 1.95 -5.40 8.26
C ALA A 110 2.66 -4.84 9.50
N ALA A 111 3.92 -4.42 9.35
CA ALA A 111 4.70 -3.81 10.44
C ALA A 111 4.04 -2.51 10.93
N LEU A 112 3.55 -1.66 10.02
CA LEU A 112 2.80 -0.46 10.37
C LEU A 112 1.52 -0.80 11.13
N THR A 113 0.73 -1.75 10.65
CA THR A 113 -0.50 -2.20 11.33
C THR A 113 -0.23 -2.68 12.76
N LEU A 114 0.85 -3.45 12.97
CA LEU A 114 1.25 -3.90 14.29
C LEU A 114 1.68 -2.72 15.17
N LEU A 115 2.49 -1.81 14.63
CA LEU A 115 2.94 -0.62 15.36
C LEU A 115 1.75 0.24 15.81
N VAL A 116 0.80 0.55 14.92
CA VAL A 116 -0.36 1.37 15.28
C VAL A 116 -1.31 0.66 16.26
N ALA A 117 -1.38 -0.68 16.22
CA ALA A 117 -2.12 -1.46 17.19
C ALA A 117 -1.55 -1.32 18.61
N THR A 118 -0.23 -1.24 18.76
CA THR A 118 0.40 -1.00 20.08
C THR A 118 0.11 0.38 20.66
N GLN A 119 -0.27 1.35 19.82
CA GLN A 119 -0.56 2.73 20.21
C GLN A 119 -2.03 2.96 20.56
N ALA A 120 -2.89 1.93 20.46
CA ALA A 120 -4.33 1.99 20.71
C ALA A 120 -5.08 3.09 19.91
N ILE A 121 -4.56 3.49 18.75
CA ILE A 121 -5.21 4.46 17.86
C ILE A 121 -6.15 3.71 16.92
N TRP A 122 -7.36 3.38 17.41
CA TRP A 122 -8.27 2.45 16.75
C TRP A 122 -8.63 2.83 15.30
N LEU A 123 -8.71 4.13 14.98
CA LEU A 123 -8.95 4.57 13.61
C LEU A 123 -7.78 4.19 12.68
N HIS A 124 -6.53 4.46 13.10
CA HIS A 124 -5.34 4.04 12.36
C HIS A 124 -5.27 2.52 12.24
N VAL A 125 -5.64 1.78 13.29
CA VAL A 125 -5.71 0.30 13.25
C VAL A 125 -6.70 -0.18 12.19
N ALA A 126 -7.91 0.37 12.16
CA ALA A 126 -8.93 0.00 11.19
C ALA A 126 -8.47 0.29 9.74
N ILE A 127 -7.96 1.50 9.50
CA ILE A 127 -7.44 1.91 8.19
C ILE A 127 -6.26 1.02 7.76
N SER A 128 -5.34 0.71 8.67
CA SER A 128 -4.16 -0.11 8.39
C SER A 128 -4.50 -1.58 8.16
N THR A 129 -5.52 -2.11 8.87
CA THR A 129 -6.01 -3.47 8.65
C THR A 129 -6.64 -3.62 7.27
N ILE A 130 -7.44 -2.64 6.83
CA ILE A 130 -8.00 -2.59 5.46
C ILE A 130 -6.87 -2.49 4.43
N GLY A 131 -5.91 -1.60 4.66
CA GLY A 131 -4.72 -1.43 3.81
C GLY A 131 -3.92 -2.73 3.68
N LEU A 132 -3.73 -3.45 4.79
CA LEU A 132 -3.02 -4.74 4.84
C LEU A 132 -3.76 -5.82 4.07
N ALA A 133 -5.08 -5.97 4.27
CA ALA A 133 -5.89 -6.94 3.53
C ALA A 133 -5.82 -6.69 2.01
N ALA A 134 -5.86 -5.41 1.61
CA ALA A 134 -5.68 -5.00 0.23
C ALA A 134 -4.28 -5.33 -0.30
N ALA A 135 -3.21 -5.04 0.47
CA ALA A 135 -1.83 -5.32 0.08
C ALA A 135 -1.57 -6.83 -0.08
N VAL A 136 -2.07 -7.65 0.85
CA VAL A 136 -1.99 -9.12 0.74
C VAL A 136 -2.71 -9.63 -0.50
N THR A 137 -3.88 -9.07 -0.80
CA THR A 137 -4.66 -9.42 -2.00
C THR A 137 -3.89 -9.07 -3.28
N LEU A 138 -3.33 -7.86 -3.34
CA LEU A 138 -2.53 -7.38 -4.48
C LEU A 138 -1.28 -8.25 -4.69
N THR A 139 -0.57 -8.59 -3.61
CA THR A 139 0.63 -9.44 -3.64
C THR A 139 0.29 -10.84 -4.15
N THR A 140 -0.75 -11.45 -3.58
CA THR A 140 -1.21 -12.78 -4.01
C THR A 140 -1.62 -12.78 -5.48
N ALA A 141 -2.36 -11.76 -5.91
CA ALA A 141 -2.74 -11.59 -7.30
C ALA A 141 -1.53 -11.43 -8.23
N SER A 142 -0.51 -10.68 -7.81
CA SER A 142 0.71 -10.43 -8.57
C SER A 142 1.56 -11.69 -8.72
N VAL A 143 1.68 -12.48 -7.65
CA VAL A 143 2.34 -13.79 -7.68
C VAL A 143 1.63 -14.72 -8.66
N ARG A 144 0.30 -14.81 -8.56
CA ARG A 144 -0.54 -15.67 -9.41
C ARG A 144 -0.81 -15.13 -10.81
N ARG A 145 -0.31 -13.93 -11.14
CA ARG A 145 -0.55 -13.23 -12.41
C ARG A 145 -2.05 -13.12 -12.76
N LEU A 146 -2.88 -12.78 -11.78
CA LEU A 146 -4.33 -12.66 -12.01
C LEU A 146 -4.66 -11.48 -12.95
N PRO A 147 -5.80 -11.53 -13.67
CA PRO A 147 -6.31 -10.38 -14.40
C PRO A 147 -6.36 -9.12 -13.52
N GLY A 148 -5.90 -7.99 -14.05
CA GLY A 148 -5.85 -6.70 -13.32
C GLY A 148 -4.49 -6.36 -12.74
N THR A 149 -3.55 -7.30 -12.68
CA THR A 149 -2.14 -7.03 -12.37
C THR A 149 -1.37 -6.61 -13.61
N THR A 150 -0.25 -5.92 -13.41
CA THR A 150 0.62 -5.41 -14.49
C THR A 150 1.12 -6.52 -15.40
N HIS A 151 1.59 -7.64 -14.84
CA HIS A 151 2.07 -8.81 -15.59
C HIS A 151 1.00 -9.92 -15.76
N GLY A 152 -0.27 -9.60 -15.53
CA GLY A 152 -1.40 -10.50 -15.78
C GLY A 152 -1.74 -10.63 -17.27
N PRO A 153 -2.64 -11.57 -17.64
CA PRO A 153 -3.07 -11.80 -19.01
C PRO A 153 -3.46 -10.49 -19.71
N PRO A 154 -2.96 -10.25 -20.94
CA PRO A 154 -3.44 -9.14 -21.76
C PRO A 154 -4.94 -9.33 -22.08
N ILE A 155 -5.58 -8.23 -22.46
CA ILE A 155 -6.88 -8.26 -23.12
C ILE A 155 -6.61 -8.41 -24.61
#